data_AF-A0A371MSZ0-F1
#
_entry.id   AF-A0A371MSZ0-F1
#
_cell.length_a   1.000
_cell.length_b   1.000
_cell.length_c   1.000
_cell.angle_alpha   90.00
_cell.angle_beta   90.00
_cell.angle_gamma   90.00
#
_symmetry.space_group_name_H-M   'P 1'
#
loop_
_entity.id
_entity.type
_entity.pdbx_description
1 polymer ?
#
loop_
_entity_poly.entity_id
_entity_poly.type
_entity_poly.pdbx_seq_one_letter_code
_entity_poly.pdbx_strand_id
1 'polypeptide(L)'
;MQTTEYELRDRIDQLTNYRGEGTELITVAVPPDKSLHAVRERIDREYAQAANIKSDQTRTHVQDALGRIRRLLQAYEETPPSGLVIYAGVVDGALQDAVFDDLDVPVDVSLYRCAAEFETAPVEQALTPSEVYGLVVLERGRAA
;
A
#
# COMPACT_ATOMS: atom_id res chain seq x y z
N MET A 1 -4.62 -0.56 21.66
CA MET A 1 -6.09 -0.65 21.62
C MET A 1 -6.38 -1.45 20.37
N GLN A 2 -7.10 -2.56 20.47
CA GLN A 2 -7.42 -3.35 19.27
C GLN A 2 -8.47 -2.57 18.48
N THR A 3 -8.19 -2.25 17.23
CA THR A 3 -9.17 -1.66 16.31
C THR A 3 -10.35 -2.64 16.21
N THR A 4 -11.58 -2.17 16.44
CA THR A 4 -12.74 -3.05 16.34
C THR A 4 -12.97 -3.46 14.88
N GLU A 5 -13.51 -4.66 14.64
CA GLU A 5 -13.80 -5.14 13.28
C GLU A 5 -14.66 -4.14 12.48
N TYR A 6 -15.55 -3.42 13.17
CA TYR A 6 -16.36 -2.35 12.60
C TYR A 6 -15.52 -1.14 12.14
N GLU A 7 -14.60 -0.65 12.97
CA GLU A 7 -13.68 0.44 12.60
C GLU A 7 -12.77 0.03 11.44
N LEU A 8 -12.36 -1.25 11.38
CA LEU A 8 -11.51 -1.75 10.30
C LEU A 8 -12.27 -1.81 8.97
N ARG A 9 -13.53 -2.29 8.99
CA ARG A 9 -14.42 -2.29 7.82
C ARG A 9 -14.69 -0.87 7.31
N ASP A 10 -15.00 0.07 8.19
CA ASP A 10 -15.25 1.47 7.80
C ASP A 10 -14.02 2.09 7.12
N ARG A 11 -12.81 1.82 7.65
CA ARG A 11 -11.56 2.26 7.03
C ARG A 11 -11.32 1.63 5.65
N ILE A 12 -11.65 0.36 5.47
CA ILE A 12 -11.55 -0.31 4.16
C ILE A 12 -12.58 0.26 3.18
N ASP A 13 -13.82 0.49 3.62
CA ASP A 13 -14.87 1.11 2.82
C ASP A 13 -14.45 2.53 2.38
N GLN A 14 -13.79 3.31 3.24
CA GLN A 14 -13.21 4.58 2.83
C GLN A 14 -12.14 4.42 1.74
N LEU A 15 -11.27 3.41 1.88
CA LEU A 15 -10.20 3.17 0.90
C LEU A 15 -10.72 2.75 -0.47
N THR A 16 -11.78 1.93 -0.53
CA THR A 16 -12.39 1.50 -1.80
C THR A 16 -13.11 2.64 -2.54
N ASN A 17 -13.52 3.69 -1.82
CA ASN A 17 -14.16 4.86 -2.41
C ASN A 17 -13.16 5.85 -3.03
N TYR A 18 -11.87 5.74 -2.70
CA TYR A 18 -10.86 6.62 -3.29
C TYR A 18 -10.56 6.25 -4.74
N ARG A 19 -10.63 7.24 -5.62
CA ARG A 19 -10.25 7.13 -7.03
C ARG A 19 -9.27 8.23 -7.40
N GLY A 20 -8.12 7.83 -7.93
CA GLY A 20 -7.13 8.72 -8.52
C GLY A 20 -7.57 9.19 -9.91
N GLU A 21 -7.07 10.35 -10.32
CA GLU A 21 -7.23 10.88 -11.68
C GLU A 21 -6.36 10.11 -12.69
N GLY A 22 -5.36 9.37 -12.19
CA GLY A 22 -4.51 8.47 -12.96
C GLY A 22 -3.96 7.31 -12.10
N THR A 23 -2.79 6.76 -12.47
CA THR A 23 -2.10 5.74 -11.66
C THR A 23 -1.24 6.41 -10.59
N GLU A 24 -1.86 6.76 -9.46
CA GLU A 24 -1.23 7.57 -8.41
C GLU A 24 -1.59 7.15 -6.98
N LEU A 25 -2.43 6.11 -6.84
CA LEU A 25 -2.73 5.50 -5.55
C LEU A 25 -1.82 4.30 -5.33
N ILE A 26 -1.05 4.34 -4.25
CA ILE A 26 -0.02 3.36 -3.95
C ILE A 26 -0.44 2.50 -2.77
N THR A 27 -0.37 1.18 -2.95
CA THR A 27 -0.54 0.17 -1.91
C THR A 27 0.77 -0.56 -1.69
N VAL A 28 1.18 -0.68 -0.43
CA VAL A 28 2.32 -1.49 0.01
C VAL A 28 1.84 -2.47 1.06
N ALA A 29 2.04 -3.77 0.85
CA ALA A 29 1.79 -4.79 1.86
C ALA A 29 3.08 -5.58 2.13
N VAL A 30 3.37 -5.81 3.41
CA VAL A 30 4.59 -6.48 3.87
C VAL A 30 4.19 -7.55 4.88
N PRO A 31 4.41 -8.84 4.58
CA PRO A 31 4.12 -9.90 5.53
C PRO A 31 5.18 -9.93 6.65
N PRO A 32 4.86 -10.50 7.84
CA PRO A 32 5.74 -10.44 9.03
C PRO A 32 7.14 -11.00 8.82
N ASP A 33 7.32 -11.95 7.91
CA ASP A 33 8.60 -12.62 7.62
C ASP A 33 9.54 -11.77 6.74
N LYS A 34 9.05 -10.67 6.16
CA LYS A 34 9.82 -9.82 5.26
C LYS A 34 10.41 -8.63 5.98
N SER A 35 11.67 -8.33 5.67
CA SER A 35 12.35 -7.15 6.22
C SER A 35 11.88 -5.84 5.57
N LEU A 36 11.57 -4.85 6.40
CA LEU A 36 11.31 -3.48 5.94
C LEU A 36 12.51 -2.84 5.23
N HIS A 37 13.73 -3.33 5.42
CA HIS A 37 14.91 -2.80 4.73
C HIS A 37 14.76 -2.90 3.21
N ALA A 38 14.43 -4.09 2.70
CA ALA A 38 14.23 -4.31 1.27
C ALA A 38 13.05 -3.49 0.70
N VAL A 39 12.02 -3.28 1.52
CA VAL A 39 10.85 -2.46 1.16
C VAL A 39 11.25 -0.99 1.05
N ARG A 40 12.00 -0.44 2.03
CA ARG A 40 12.53 0.93 1.99
C ARG A 40 13.38 1.17 0.75
N GLU A 41 14.32 0.27 0.46
CA GLU A 41 15.16 0.37 -0.74
C GLU A 41 14.33 0.37 -2.02
N ARG A 42 13.28 -0.45 -2.08
CA ARG A 42 12.35 -0.45 -3.21
C ARG A 42 11.64 0.90 -3.32
N ILE A 43 11.04 1.40 -2.25
CA ILE A 43 10.33 2.68 -2.26
C ILE A 43 11.25 3.85 -2.63
N ASP A 44 12.52 3.85 -2.19
CA ASP A 44 13.50 4.85 -2.59
C ASP A 44 13.78 4.80 -4.11
N ARG A 45 13.92 3.60 -4.68
CA ARG A 45 14.08 3.44 -6.14
C ARG A 45 12.85 3.92 -6.91
N GLU A 46 11.65 3.59 -6.44
CA GLU A 46 10.39 4.02 -7.05
C GLU A 46 10.27 5.56 -6.98
N TYR A 47 10.63 6.18 -5.86
CA TYR A 47 10.62 7.63 -5.68
C TYR A 47 11.56 8.33 -6.67
N ALA A 48 12.77 7.80 -6.85
CA ALA A 48 13.73 8.32 -7.82
C ALA A 48 13.23 8.14 -9.27
N GLN A 49 12.59 7.01 -9.58
CA GLN A 49 12.03 6.76 -10.91
C GLN A 49 10.84 7.66 -11.23
N ALA A 50 10.00 7.95 -10.23
CA ALA A 50 8.83 8.81 -10.38
C ALA A 50 9.18 10.21 -10.93
N ALA A 51 10.39 10.72 -10.66
CA ALA A 51 10.86 12.00 -11.20
C ALA A 51 10.86 12.07 -12.74
N ASN A 52 10.85 10.93 -13.43
CA ASN A 52 10.86 10.84 -14.90
C ASN A 52 9.45 10.69 -15.51
N ILE A 53 8.38 10.69 -14.70
CA ILE A 53 7.01 10.70 -15.21
C ILE A 53 6.79 11.97 -16.04
N LYS A 54 6.23 11.80 -17.25
CA LYS A 54 6.05 12.87 -18.24
C LYS A 54 4.97 13.88 -17.84
N SER A 55 3.90 13.40 -17.20
CA SER A 55 2.81 14.25 -16.70
C SER A 55 3.26 14.92 -15.41
N ASP A 56 3.29 16.26 -15.39
CA ASP A 56 3.73 17.02 -14.22
C ASP A 56 2.84 16.76 -12.99
N GLN A 57 1.52 16.66 -13.20
CA GLN A 57 0.55 16.37 -12.15
C GLN A 57 0.78 14.97 -11.57
N THR A 58 0.78 13.93 -12.42
CA THR A 58 0.98 12.54 -11.99
C THR A 58 2.35 12.35 -11.34
N ARG A 59 3.39 13.01 -11.86
CA ARG A 59 4.73 13.01 -11.24
C ARG A 59 4.66 13.52 -9.80
N THR A 60 4.05 14.68 -9.60
CA THR A 60 3.94 15.31 -8.29
C THR A 60 3.15 14.42 -7.33
N HIS A 61 1.98 13.94 -7.73
CA HIS A 61 1.12 13.09 -6.90
C HIS A 61 1.82 11.77 -6.49
N VAL A 62 2.48 11.10 -7.44
CA VAL A 62 3.24 9.87 -7.15
C VAL A 62 4.43 10.15 -6.22
N GLN A 63 5.15 11.26 -6.42
CA GLN A 63 6.24 11.63 -5.53
C GLN A 63 5.76 11.97 -4.11
N ASP A 64 4.63 12.65 -3.97
CA ASP A 64 4.03 12.97 -2.68
C ASP A 64 3.59 11.69 -1.94
N ALA A 65 2.92 10.78 -2.64
CA ALA A 65 2.50 9.49 -2.10
C ALA A 65 3.70 8.63 -1.66
N LEU A 66 4.72 8.47 -2.50
CA LEU A 66 5.95 7.75 -2.14
C LEU A 66 6.69 8.45 -1.00
N GLY A 67 6.74 9.77 -1.00
CA GLY A 67 7.32 10.58 0.08
C GLY A 67 6.59 10.37 1.41
N ARG A 68 5.28 10.16 1.39
CA ARG A 68 4.48 9.82 2.57
C ARG A 68 4.80 8.41 3.06
N ILE A 69 4.84 7.42 2.17
CA ILE A 69 5.18 6.03 2.50
C ILE A 69 6.57 5.95 3.14
N ARG A 70 7.57 6.67 2.62
CA ARG A 70 8.92 6.71 3.21
C ARG A 70 8.90 7.18 4.66
N ARG A 71 8.12 8.23 4.97
CA ARG A 71 7.98 8.75 6.35
C ARG A 71 7.28 7.76 7.26
N LEU A 72 6.21 7.11 6.78
CA LEU A 72 5.50 6.09 7.53
C LEU A 72 6.40 4.89 7.84
N LEU A 73 7.16 4.41 6.84
CA LEU A 73 8.12 3.31 7.02
C LEU A 73 9.24 3.65 8.02
N GLN A 74 9.59 4.92 8.24
CA GLN A 74 10.61 5.30 9.23
C GLN A 74 10.14 5.12 10.68
N ALA A 75 8.83 5.06 10.92
CA ALA A 75 8.28 4.88 12.27
C ALA A 75 8.46 3.45 12.81
N TYR A 76 8.77 2.48 11.94
CA TYR A 76 8.89 1.07 12.30
C TYR A 76 10.36 0.65 12.37
N GLU A 77 10.79 -0.03 13.42
CA GLU A 77 12.14 -0.63 13.44
C GLU A 77 12.15 -1.94 12.65
N GLU A 78 11.13 -2.77 12.88
CA GLU A 78 10.92 -4.08 12.27
C GLU A 78 9.49 -4.21 11.74
N THR A 79 9.22 -5.26 10.95
CA THR A 79 7.86 -5.52 10.47
C THR A 79 6.99 -5.99 11.65
N PRO A 80 5.80 -5.40 11.87
CA PRO A 80 4.88 -5.84 12.92
C PRO A 80 4.48 -7.33 12.77
N PRO A 81 4.10 -8.02 13.86
CA PRO A 81 3.67 -9.41 13.82
C PRO A 81 2.43 -9.69 12.95
N SER A 82 1.57 -8.68 12.76
CA SER A 82 0.42 -8.70 11.85
C SER A 82 0.78 -8.44 10.39
N GLY A 83 2.05 -8.13 10.10
CA GLY A 83 2.46 -7.51 8.86
C GLY A 83 2.14 -6.02 8.86
N LEU A 84 2.39 -5.36 7.73
CA LEU A 84 2.21 -3.94 7.54
C LEU A 84 1.57 -3.66 6.19
N VAL A 85 0.45 -2.93 6.18
CA VAL A 85 -0.15 -2.40 4.96
C VAL A 85 -0.18 -0.88 5.02
N ILE A 86 0.35 -0.23 3.99
CA ILE A 86 0.37 1.22 3.84
C ILE A 86 -0.33 1.59 2.54
N TYR A 87 -1.27 2.52 2.64
CA TYR A 87 -1.91 3.21 1.53
C TYR A 87 -1.45 4.65 1.51
N ALA A 88 -1.10 5.17 0.34
CA ALA A 88 -0.88 6.60 0.15
C ALA A 88 -1.19 7.03 -1.28
N GLY A 89 -1.81 8.18 -1.45
CA GLY A 89 -2.17 8.71 -2.76
C GLY A 89 -2.79 10.08 -2.67
N VAL A 90 -2.82 10.82 -3.78
CA VAL A 90 -3.52 12.10 -3.86
C VAL A 90 -4.90 11.86 -4.45
N VAL A 91 -5.95 12.31 -3.76
CA VAL A 91 -7.35 12.25 -4.21
C VAL A 91 -7.96 13.63 -4.04
N ASP A 92 -8.60 14.15 -5.09
CA ASP A 92 -9.18 15.50 -5.12
C ASP A 92 -8.19 16.60 -4.66
N GLY A 93 -6.89 16.43 -4.99
CA GLY A 93 -5.82 17.36 -4.63
C GLY A 93 -5.34 17.27 -3.17
N ALA A 94 -5.88 16.34 -2.38
CA ALA A 94 -5.45 16.10 -1.00
C ALA A 94 -4.69 14.77 -0.87
N LEU A 95 -3.55 14.80 -0.16
CA LEU A 95 -2.81 13.60 0.18
C LEU A 95 -3.58 12.80 1.24
N GLN A 96 -3.96 11.57 0.89
CA GLN A 96 -4.59 10.59 1.76
C GLN A 96 -3.60 9.48 2.10
N ASP A 97 -3.66 8.97 3.32
CA ASP A 97 -2.91 7.79 3.74
C ASP A 97 -3.65 6.97 4.81
N ALA A 98 -3.33 5.69 4.86
CA ALA A 98 -3.81 4.77 5.90
C ALA A 98 -2.75 3.70 6.19
N VAL A 99 -2.68 3.26 7.44
CA VAL A 99 -1.74 2.21 7.88
C VAL A 99 -2.46 1.14 8.69
N PHE A 100 -2.22 -0.12 8.38
CA PHE A 100 -2.71 -1.26 9.14
C PHE A 100 -1.50 -2.06 9.63
N ASP A 101 -1.33 -2.09 10.95
CA ASP A 101 -0.21 -2.73 11.66
C ASP A 101 -0.67 -3.48 12.91
N ASP A 102 -1.99 -3.67 13.05
CA ASP A 102 -2.66 -4.30 14.19
C ASP A 102 -3.76 -5.30 13.74
N LEU A 103 -3.61 -5.89 12.54
CA LEU A 103 -4.56 -6.87 12.01
C LEU A 103 -4.55 -8.17 12.81
N ASP A 104 -5.74 -8.72 13.10
CA ASP A 104 -5.92 -9.98 13.84
C ASP A 104 -5.30 -11.18 13.11
N VAL A 105 -5.46 -11.22 11.78
CA VAL A 105 -4.82 -12.20 10.89
C VAL A 105 -3.66 -11.51 10.17
N PRO A 106 -2.43 -12.03 10.28
CA PRO A 106 -1.30 -11.42 9.59
C PRO A 106 -1.47 -11.46 8.08
N VAL A 107 -1.01 -10.39 7.42
CA VAL A 107 -0.93 -10.36 5.95
C VAL A 107 0.11 -11.36 5.48
N ASP A 108 -0.21 -12.15 4.46
CA ASP A 108 0.64 -13.19 3.89
C ASP A 108 1.24 -12.81 2.52
N VAL A 109 0.80 -11.69 1.94
CA VAL A 109 1.26 -11.20 0.64
C VAL A 109 2.25 -10.04 0.75
N SER A 110 3.30 -10.11 -0.07
CA SER A 110 4.21 -8.98 -0.32
C SER A 110 3.78 -8.25 -1.58
N LEU A 111 3.27 -7.03 -1.45
CA LEU A 111 2.70 -6.24 -2.54
C LEU A 111 3.31 -4.84 -2.62
N TYR A 112 3.54 -4.38 -3.84
CA TYR A 112 3.65 -2.96 -4.17
C TYR A 112 2.87 -2.75 -5.45
N ARG A 113 1.88 -1.87 -5.41
CA ARG A 113 1.02 -1.55 -6.55
C ARG A 113 0.79 -0.05 -6.60
N CYS A 114 0.94 0.52 -7.80
CA CYS A 114 0.49 1.87 -8.12
C CYS A 114 -0.62 1.75 -9.16
N ALA A 115 -1.81 2.26 -8.85
CA ALA A 115 -3.02 2.12 -9.65
C ALA A 115 -3.95 3.34 -9.47
N ALA A 116 -5.09 3.34 -10.14
CA ALA A 116 -6.13 4.37 -9.96
C ALA A 116 -7.00 4.15 -8.72
N GLU A 117 -6.95 2.95 -8.14
CA GLU A 117 -7.69 2.53 -6.96
C GLU A 117 -6.72 1.81 -6.02
N PHE A 118 -6.97 1.87 -4.71
CA PHE A 118 -6.18 1.13 -3.73
C PHE A 118 -6.46 -0.38 -3.82
N GLU A 119 -5.45 -1.21 -3.58
CA GLU A 119 -5.60 -2.66 -3.51
C GLU A 119 -5.95 -3.06 -2.07
N THR A 120 -7.24 -3.29 -1.80
CA THR A 120 -7.75 -3.62 -0.45
C THR A 120 -7.70 -5.10 -0.13
N ALA A 121 -7.46 -5.96 -1.12
CA ALA A 121 -7.41 -7.41 -0.94
C ALA A 121 -6.51 -7.87 0.25
N PRO A 122 -5.31 -7.30 0.49
CA PRO A 122 -4.48 -7.71 1.62
C PRO A 122 -5.13 -7.51 3.00
N VAL A 123 -5.92 -6.46 3.19
CA VAL A 123 -6.59 -6.16 4.47
C VAL A 123 -7.95 -6.85 4.57
N GLU A 124 -8.66 -7.02 3.45
CA GLU A 124 -9.94 -7.75 3.40
C GLU A 124 -9.76 -9.24 3.70
N GLN A 125 -8.66 -9.83 3.24
CA GLN A 125 -8.29 -11.22 3.55
C GLN A 125 -7.95 -11.40 5.04
N ALA A 126 -7.40 -10.37 5.69
CA ALA A 126 -7.15 -10.40 7.13
C ALA A 126 -8.44 -10.32 7.96
N LEU A 127 -9.54 -9.78 7.39
CA LEU A 127 -10.86 -9.74 8.02
C LEU A 127 -11.70 -11.01 7.80
N THR A 128 -11.51 -11.69 6.68
CA THR A 128 -12.38 -12.79 6.27
C THR A 128 -11.80 -14.13 6.70
N PRO A 129 -12.45 -14.90 7.59
CA PRO A 129 -11.98 -16.23 7.94
C PRO A 129 -12.11 -17.18 6.74
N SER A 130 -10.96 -17.45 6.10
CA SER A 130 -10.68 -18.63 5.25
C SER A 130 -11.64 -18.91 4.08
N GLU A 131 -11.47 -18.23 2.96
CA GLU A 131 -11.62 -18.88 1.65
C GLU A 131 -10.36 -18.64 0.82
N VAL A 132 -9.71 -19.74 0.45
CA VAL A 132 -8.46 -19.79 -0.31
C VAL A 132 -8.71 -19.18 -1.69
N TYR A 133 -8.18 -17.98 -1.95
CA TYR A 133 -8.12 -17.41 -3.29
C TYR A 133 -6.69 -17.50 -3.82
N GLY A 134 -6.52 -18.31 -4.87
CA GLY A 134 -5.24 -18.61 -5.49
C GLY A 134 -4.52 -17.35 -5.99
N LEU A 135 -3.27 -17.22 -5.57
CA LEU A 135 -2.30 -16.23 -6.00
C LEU A 135 -2.15 -16.24 -7.54
N VAL A 136 -2.63 -15.18 -8.21
CA VAL A 136 -2.25 -14.88 -9.60
C VAL A 136 -1.15 -13.83 -9.56
N VAL A 137 0.11 -14.26 -9.61
CA VAL A 137 1.24 -13.37 -9.86
C VAL A 137 1.29 -13.06 -11.36
N LEU A 138 0.72 -11.93 -11.76
CA LEU A 138 1.01 -11.33 -13.06
C LEU A 138 2.30 -10.50 -12.95
N GLU A 139 3.44 -11.18 -13.12
CA GLU A 139 4.69 -10.53 -13.52
C GLU A 139 4.46 -9.82 -14.87
N ARG A 140 4.32 -8.49 -14.87
CA ARG A 140 4.59 -7.71 -16.08
C ARG A 140 6.08 -7.37 -16.12
N GLY A 141 6.86 -8.44 -16.35
CA GLY A 141 8.21 -8.32 -16.85
C GLY A 141 8.18 -7.55 -18.17
N ARG A 142 8.68 -6.33 -18.11
CA ARG A 142 9.01 -5.49 -19.26
C ARG A 142 9.97 -6.27 -20.16
N ALA A 143 9.45 -6.85 -21.25
CA ALA A 143 10.26 -7.39 -22.34
C ALA A 143 10.58 -6.26 -23.34
N ALA A 144 11.79 -6.35 -23.89
CA ALA A 144 12.52 -5.36 -24.69
C ALA A 144 11.81 -4.90 -25.98
#